data_AF-A0A9P1AYP5-F1
#
_entry.id   AF-A0A9P1AYP5-F1
#
_cell.length_a   1.000
_cell.length_b   1.000
_cell.length_c   1.000
_cell.angle_alpha   90.00
_cell.angle_beta   90.00
_cell.angle_gamma   90.00
#
_symmetry.space_group_name_H-M   'P 1'
#
loop_
_entity.id
_entity.type
_entity.pdbx_description
1 polymer ?
#
loop_
_entity_poly.entity_id
_entity_poly.type
_entity_poly.pdbx_seq_one_letter_code
_entity_poly.pdbx_strand_id
1 'polypeptide(L)'
;MKTLLVLAVLVAVASGLVIPKERSALSCSMCELVVEKYEGSADKDVNTIKKDFDAECKTLFHTIPFGTAECKHYVDKKIDPIIKELESGTAPKDVCTNLGEC
;
A
#
# COMPACT_ATOMS: atom_id res chain seq x y z
N MET A 1 -11.13 -10.85 -37.94
CA MET A 1 -9.95 -10.43 -37.14
C MET A 1 -10.22 -9.25 -36.21
N LYS A 2 -11.09 -8.27 -36.53
CA LYS A 2 -11.43 -7.16 -35.61
C LYS A 2 -12.38 -7.56 -34.47
N THR A 3 -13.26 -8.53 -34.70
CA THR A 3 -14.25 -9.01 -33.72
C THR A 3 -13.64 -9.83 -32.58
N LEU A 4 -12.50 -10.49 -32.80
CA LEU A 4 -11.79 -11.26 -31.78
C LEU A 4 -11.06 -10.37 -30.76
N LEU A 5 -10.61 -9.19 -31.19
CA LEU A 5 -9.94 -8.22 -30.31
C LEU A 5 -10.92 -7.51 -29.35
N VAL A 6 -12.18 -7.33 -29.77
CA VAL A 6 -13.22 -6.68 -28.96
C VAL A 6 -13.66 -7.59 -27.80
N LEU A 7 -13.64 -8.90 -27.99
CA LEU A 7 -13.99 -9.87 -26.94
C LEU A 7 -12.92 -9.99 -25.85
N ALA A 8 -11.64 -9.85 -26.19
CA ALA A 8 -10.56 -9.84 -25.20
C ALA A 8 -10.65 -8.65 -24.24
N VAL A 9 -11.11 -7.49 -24.73
CA VAL A 9 -11.30 -6.30 -23.88
C VAL A 9 -12.53 -6.46 -22.97
N LEU A 10 -13.61 -7.09 -23.45
CA LEU A 10 -14.84 -7.26 -22.64
C LEU A 10 -14.67 -8.27 -21.49
N VAL A 11 -13.84 -9.31 -21.65
CA VAL A 11 -13.56 -10.28 -20.56
C VAL A 11 -12.74 -9.65 -19.43
N ALA A 12 -11.89 -8.67 -19.75
CA ALA A 12 -11.11 -7.94 -18.74
C ALA A 12 -11.99 -7.03 -17.85
N VAL A 13 -13.13 -6.55 -18.36
CA VAL A 13 -14.03 -5.64 -17.61
C VAL A 13 -15.02 -6.42 -16.71
N ALA A 14 -15.37 -7.66 -17.08
CA ALA A 14 -16.26 -8.52 -16.28
C ALA A 14 -15.51 -9.32 -15.18
N SER A 15 -14.19 -9.46 -15.31
CA SER A 15 -13.34 -9.98 -14.24
C SER A 15 -12.98 -8.81 -13.33
N GLY A 16 -13.89 -8.45 -12.42
CA GLY A 16 -13.61 -7.45 -11.39
C GLY A 16 -12.24 -7.75 -10.77
N LEU A 17 -11.36 -6.75 -10.78
CA LEU A 17 -10.05 -6.67 -10.12
C LEU A 17 -9.81 -7.84 -9.16
N VAL A 18 -9.39 -9.00 -9.67
CA VAL A 18 -8.96 -10.10 -8.82
C VAL A 18 -7.55 -9.71 -8.41
N ILE A 19 -7.45 -8.81 -7.42
CA ILE A 19 -6.17 -8.51 -6.79
C ILE A 19 -5.67 -9.85 -6.30
N PRO A 20 -4.51 -10.35 -6.76
CA PRO A 20 -3.99 -11.60 -6.25
C PRO A 20 -3.90 -11.45 -4.74
N LYS A 21 -4.53 -12.37 -3.99
CA LYS A 21 -4.66 -12.31 -2.54
C LYS A 21 -3.32 -12.02 -1.82
N GLU A 22 -2.22 -12.46 -2.41
CA GLU A 22 -0.84 -12.18 -1.99
C GLU A 22 -0.45 -10.70 -2.07
N ARG A 23 -0.87 -9.99 -3.13
CA ARG A 23 -0.60 -8.55 -3.30
C ARG A 23 -1.39 -7.73 -2.29
N SER A 24 -2.63 -8.12 -2.00
CA SER A 24 -3.45 -7.51 -0.94
C SER A 24 -2.85 -7.74 0.45
N ALA A 25 -2.26 -8.91 0.71
CA ALA A 25 -1.61 -9.17 2.00
C ALA A 25 -0.36 -8.29 2.18
N LEU A 26 0.47 -8.17 1.15
CA LEU A 26 1.66 -7.31 1.20
C LEU A 26 1.28 -5.84 1.38
N SER A 27 0.33 -5.32 0.59
CA SER A 27 -0.12 -3.92 0.73
C SER A 27 -0.68 -3.64 2.12
N CYS A 28 -1.45 -4.58 2.68
CA CYS A 28 -2.02 -4.45 4.01
C CYS A 28 -0.91 -4.34 5.07
N SER A 29 0.09 -5.25 5.05
CA SER A 29 1.22 -5.18 5.97
C SER A 29 2.05 -3.90 5.83
N MET A 30 2.22 -3.39 4.61
CA MET A 30 2.90 -2.11 4.38
C MET A 30 2.11 -0.94 4.96
N CYS A 31 0.80 -0.92 4.76
CA CYS A 31 -0.05 0.11 5.31
C CYS A 31 -0.02 0.12 6.85
N GLU A 32 -0.17 -1.05 7.47
CA GLU A 32 -0.12 -1.20 8.93
C GLU A 32 1.22 -0.73 9.49
N LEU A 33 2.33 -1.03 8.82
CA LEU A 33 3.65 -0.53 9.22
C LEU A 33 3.72 1.01 9.20
N VAL A 34 3.13 1.66 8.19
CA VAL A 34 3.07 3.13 8.13
C VAL A 34 2.25 3.69 9.30
N VAL A 35 1.11 3.08 9.58
CA VAL A 35 0.24 3.46 10.70
C VAL A 35 1.00 3.33 12.03
N GLU A 36 1.68 2.21 12.25
CA GLU A 36 2.49 1.98 13.45
C GLU A 36 3.59 3.05 13.60
N LYS A 37 4.31 3.38 12.52
CA LYS A 37 5.33 4.44 12.55
C LYS A 37 4.75 5.81 12.84
N TYR A 38 3.56 6.11 12.32
CA TYR A 38 2.88 7.36 12.60
C TYR A 38 2.39 7.47 14.06
N GLU A 39 1.90 6.38 14.64
CA GLU A 39 1.47 6.35 16.04
C GLU A 39 2.66 6.40 17.02
N GLY A 40 3.77 5.73 16.68
CA GLY A 40 5.00 5.73 17.48
C GLY A 40 5.84 7.00 17.35
N SER A 41 5.61 7.84 16.34
CA SER A 41 6.35 9.09 16.13
C SER A 41 5.81 10.21 17.02
N ALA A 42 6.70 10.78 17.86
CA ALA A 42 6.34 11.88 18.76
C ALA A 42 5.98 13.17 18.00
N ASP A 43 6.75 13.49 16.96
CA ASP A 43 6.60 14.74 16.20
C ASP A 43 5.72 14.57 14.95
N LYS A 44 5.32 13.33 14.62
CA LYS A 44 4.52 12.96 13.44
C LYS A 44 5.10 13.53 12.13
N ASP A 45 6.41 13.73 12.08
CA ASP A 45 7.08 14.25 10.89
C ASP A 45 7.05 13.20 9.77
N VAL A 46 6.41 13.58 8.67
CA VAL A 46 6.21 12.72 7.49
C VAL A 46 7.53 12.22 6.91
N ASN A 47 8.57 13.05 6.90
CA ASN A 47 9.85 12.66 6.31
C ASN A 47 10.57 11.61 7.16
N THR A 48 10.50 11.76 8.49
CA THR A 48 11.00 10.78 9.46
C THR A 48 10.25 9.46 9.31
N ILE A 49 8.91 9.50 9.25
CA ILE A 49 8.08 8.29 9.03
C ILE A 49 8.43 7.60 7.71
N LYS A 50 8.59 8.36 6.62
CA LYS A 50 9.01 7.82 5.32
C LYS A 50 10.35 7.10 5.40
N LYS A 51 11.31 7.67 6.12
CA LYS A 51 12.65 7.10 6.28
C LYS A 51 12.64 5.85 7.15
N ASP A 52 11.92 5.88 8.27
CA ASP A 52 11.82 4.76 9.19
C ASP A 52 11.06 3.59 8.55
N PHE A 53 9.96 3.90 7.85
CA PHE A 53 9.26 2.92 7.03
C PHE A 53 10.18 2.31 5.96
N ASP A 54 10.91 3.11 5.18
CA ASP A 54 11.76 2.59 4.09
C ASP A 54 12.83 1.62 4.61
N ALA A 55 13.47 1.96 5.74
CA ALA A 55 14.49 1.12 6.36
C ALA A 55 13.92 -0.22 6.87
N GLU A 56 12.79 -0.17 7.57
CA GLU A 56 12.18 -1.36 8.14
C GLU A 56 11.51 -2.22 7.07
N CYS A 57 10.78 -1.61 6.15
CA CYS A 57 10.18 -2.26 5.00
C CYS A 57 11.22 -3.04 4.20
N LYS A 58 12.35 -2.42 3.85
CA LYS A 58 13.43 -3.14 3.13
C LYS A 58 13.98 -4.31 3.93
N THR A 59 14.05 -4.18 5.25
CA THR A 59 14.52 -5.26 6.13
C THR A 59 13.52 -6.41 6.20
N LEU A 60 12.22 -6.13 6.33
CA LEU A 60 11.16 -7.14 6.44
C LEU A 60 10.92 -7.86 5.11
N PHE A 61 10.99 -7.13 4.00
CA PHE A 61 10.59 -7.62 2.68
C PHE A 61 11.76 -7.88 1.73
N HIS A 62 13.02 -7.93 2.23
CA HIS A 62 14.19 -8.20 1.39
C HIS A 62 14.15 -9.57 0.70
N THR A 63 13.46 -10.55 1.29
CA THR A 63 13.32 -11.91 0.74
C THR A 63 12.25 -12.02 -0.34
N ILE A 64 11.37 -11.01 -0.44
CA ILE A 64 10.29 -10.99 -1.43
C ILE A 64 10.83 -10.43 -2.74
N PRO A 65 10.60 -11.10 -3.88
CA PRO A 65 10.92 -10.55 -5.20
C PRO A 65 10.27 -9.17 -5.36
N PHE A 66 11.09 -8.17 -5.69
CA PHE A 66 10.67 -6.76 -5.82
C PHE A 66 10.17 -6.09 -4.53
N GLY A 67 10.26 -6.72 -3.35
CA GLY A 67 9.77 -6.16 -2.09
C GLY A 67 10.42 -4.82 -1.74
N THR A 68 11.74 -4.69 -1.91
CA THR A 68 12.47 -3.43 -1.67
C THR A 68 12.11 -2.32 -2.67
N ALA A 69 11.75 -2.68 -3.90
CA ALA A 69 11.27 -1.73 -4.90
C ALA A 69 9.84 -1.27 -4.56
N GLU A 70 8.99 -2.18 -4.08
CA GLU A 70 7.65 -1.86 -3.61
C GLU A 70 7.69 -0.96 -2.36
N CYS A 71 8.63 -1.17 -1.44
CA CYS A 71 8.88 -0.26 -0.31
C CYS A 71 9.07 1.18 -0.78
N LYS A 72 9.95 1.37 -1.77
CA LYS A 72 10.22 2.70 -2.32
C LYS A 72 8.97 3.28 -3.01
N HIS A 73 8.26 2.45 -3.76
CA HIS A 73 7.00 2.86 -4.38
C HIS A 73 5.97 3.32 -3.32
N TYR A 74 5.89 2.61 -2.20
CA TYR A 74 5.01 2.94 -1.08
C TYR A 74 5.37 4.29 -0.45
N VAL A 75 6.65 4.55 -0.22
CA VAL A 75 7.15 5.85 0.27
C VAL A 75 6.73 6.99 -0.66
N ASP A 76 6.87 6.78 -1.97
CA ASP A 76 6.64 7.82 -2.98
C ASP A 76 5.15 8.06 -3.27
N LYS A 77 4.26 7.08 -3.01
CA LYS A 77 2.87 7.11 -3.48
C LYS A 77 1.79 6.88 -2.43
N LYS A 78 2.11 6.22 -1.32
CA LYS A 78 1.12 5.67 -0.39
C LYS A 78 1.21 6.24 1.02
N ILE A 79 2.40 6.59 1.49
CA ILE A 79 2.59 7.12 2.86
C ILE A 79 1.83 8.44 3.07
N ASP A 80 1.89 9.38 2.12
CA ASP A 80 1.22 10.68 2.29
C ASP A 80 -0.32 10.55 2.40
N PRO A 81 -1.01 9.75 1.54
CA PRO A 81 -2.42 9.45 1.73
C PRO A 81 -2.76 8.80 3.07
N ILE A 82 -1.95 7.83 3.53
CA ILE A 82 -2.17 7.13 4.81
C ILE A 82 -2.09 8.11 5.98
N ILE A 83 -1.05 8.95 6.00
CA ILE A 83 -0.87 9.97 7.03
C ILE A 83 -2.03 10.97 7.01
N LYS A 84 -2.44 11.41 5.82
CA LYS A 84 -3.58 12.33 5.69
C LYS A 84 -4.89 11.73 6.23
N GLU A 85 -5.12 10.43 5.99
CA GLU A 85 -6.28 9.72 6.52
C GLU A 85 -6.22 9.67 8.07
N LEU A 86 -5.07 9.37 8.65
CA LEU A 86 -4.85 9.41 10.10
C LEU A 86 -5.08 10.82 10.69
N GLU A 87 -4.57 11.86 10.02
CA GLU A 87 -4.76 13.27 10.42
C GLU A 87 -6.22 13.73 10.32
N SER A 88 -7.02 13.10 9.46
CA SER A 88 -8.46 13.36 9.36
C SER A 88 -9.28 12.80 10.53
N GLY A 89 -8.64 12.02 11.42
CA GLY A 89 -9.25 11.44 12.61
C GLY A 89 -9.77 10.01 12.41
N THR A 90 -9.48 9.38 11.27
CA THR A 90 -9.77 7.95 11.06
C THR A 90 -8.98 7.12 12.06
N ALA A 91 -9.64 6.15 12.69
CA ALA A 91 -9.00 5.29 13.65
C ALA A 91 -7.91 4.44 12.96
N PRO A 92 -6.70 4.30 13.55
CA PRO A 92 -5.56 3.58 12.98
C PRO A 92 -5.92 2.21 12.36
N LYS A 93 -6.74 1.44 13.06
CA LYS A 93 -7.24 0.11 12.63
C LYS A 93 -8.11 0.13 11.37
N ASP A 94 -8.74 1.26 11.07
CA ASP A 94 -9.70 1.42 9.97
C ASP A 94 -9.04 2.06 8.73
N VAL A 95 -7.89 2.73 8.88
CA VAL A 95 -7.18 3.45 7.80
C VAL A 95 -6.87 2.55 6.61
N CYS A 96 -6.25 1.40 6.85
CA CYS A 96 -5.80 0.52 5.77
C CYS A 96 -6.96 -0.14 5.02
N THR A 97 -8.07 -0.41 5.72
CA THR A 97 -9.31 -0.91 5.12
C THR A 97 -10.01 0.19 4.30
N ASN A 98 -10.07 1.42 4.83
CA ASN A 98 -10.70 2.55 4.15
C ASN A 98 -9.97 2.93 2.86
N LEU A 99 -8.64 2.77 2.83
CA LEU A 99 -7.80 3.05 1.67
C LEU A 99 -7.72 1.85 0.69
N GLY A 100 -8.33 0.71 1.03
CA GLY A 100 -8.32 -0.49 0.20
C GLY A 100 -6.94 -1.15 0.08
N GLU A 101 -6.04 -0.88 1.02
CA GLU A 101 -4.75 -1.59 1.14
C GLU A 101 -4.94 -2.95 1.84
N CYS A 102 -5.96 -3.02 2.71
CA CYS A 102 -6.66 -4.20 3.22
C CYS A 102 -8.13 -4.12 2.76
#